data_AF-A0A355BUR2-F1
#
_entry.id   AF-A0A355BUR2-F1
#
_cell.length_a   1.000
_cell.length_b   1.000
_cell.length_c   1.000
_cell.angle_alpha   90.00
_cell.angle_beta   90.00
_cell.angle_gamma   90.00
#
_symmetry.space_group_name_H-M   'P 1'
#
loop_
_entity.id
_entity.type
_entity.pdbx_description
1 polymer ?
#
loop_
_entity_poly.entity_id
_entity_poly.type
_entity_poly.pdbx_seq_one_letter_code
_entity_poly.pdbx_strand_id
1 'polypeptide(L)'
;MKLRLTSKRLASGRFQVNFSADGFEQPCYGYLLADATSTVSDVVSKISRHVQAMQTRDTYFQRNLYSLSARNIHSGRILVFPK
;
A
#
# COMPACT_ATOMS: atom_id res chain seq x y z
N MET A 1 8.62 -5.92 12.00
CA MET A 1 8.38 -5.50 10.60
C MET A 1 9.52 -4.62 10.13
N LYS A 2 10.16 -4.97 9.01
CA LYS A 2 11.15 -4.11 8.35
C LYS A 2 10.52 -3.56 7.07
N LEU A 3 10.21 -2.27 7.06
CA LEU A 3 9.61 -1.58 5.91
C LEU A 3 10.69 -0.84 5.13
N ARG A 4 10.76 -1.05 3.82
CA ARG A 4 11.59 -0.27 2.90
C ARG A 4 10.70 0.48 1.94
N LEU A 5 11.04 1.74 1.70
CA LEU A 5 10.27 2.67 0.88
C LEU A 5 11.17 3.30 -0.17
N THR A 6 10.66 3.41 -1.40
CA THR A 6 11.20 4.28 -2.44
C THR A 6 10.03 5.08 -3.02
N SER A 7 10.29 6.27 -3.54
CA SER A 7 9.22 7.08 -4.13
C SER A 7 9.63 7.67 -5.47
N LYS A 8 8.63 7.86 -6.32
CA LYS A 8 8.77 8.54 -7.62
C LYS A 8 7.65 9.57 -7.75
N ARG A 9 8.01 10.82 -8.05
CA ARG A 9 7.04 11.84 -8.41
C ARG A 9 6.49 11.56 -9.81
N LEU A 10 5.18 11.62 -9.96
CA LEU A 10 4.47 11.44 -11.23
C LEU A 10 4.20 12.80 -11.88
N ALA A 11 3.94 12.79 -13.20
CA ALA A 11 3.57 14.00 -13.95
C ALA A 11 2.29 14.67 -13.41
N SER A 12 1.42 13.91 -12.73
CA SER A 12 0.23 14.42 -12.05
C SER A 12 0.53 15.19 -10.76
N GLY A 13 1.80 15.33 -10.36
CA GLY A 13 2.20 15.96 -9.10
C GLY A 13 2.13 15.04 -7.87
N ARG A 14 1.49 13.87 -8.01
CA ARG A 14 1.39 12.86 -6.95
C ARG A 14 2.67 12.02 -6.82
N PHE A 15 2.81 11.30 -5.72
CA PHE A 15 3.94 10.41 -5.48
C PHE A 15 3.51 8.95 -5.53
N GLN A 16 4.17 8.16 -6.36
CA GLN A 16 4.08 6.71 -6.27
C GLN A 16 5.15 6.22 -5.29
N VAL A 17 4.70 5.67 -4.17
CA VAL A 17 5.54 5.05 -3.15
C VAL A 17 5.58 3.56 -3.40
N ASN A 18 6.75 3.01 -3.72
CA ASN A 18 6.96 1.58 -3.78
C ASN A 18 7.49 1.12 -2.42
N PHE A 19 6.94 0.02 -1.90
CA PHE A 19 7.34 -0.50 -0.61
C PHE A 19 7.59 -2.00 -0.63
N SER A 20 8.46 -2.46 0.26
CA SER A 20 8.58 -3.87 0.63
C SER A 20 8.49 -4.02 2.14
N ALA A 21 7.69 -4.97 2.59
CA ALA A 21 7.55 -5.31 4.00
C ALA A 21 8.07 -6.73 4.23
N ASP A 22 9.17 -6.83 4.98
CA ASP A 22 9.81 -8.08 5.36
C ASP A 22 9.67 -8.31 6.87
N GLY A 23 9.89 -9.56 7.32
CA GLY A 23 9.81 -9.95 8.73
C GLY A 23 8.40 -10.35 9.20
N PHE A 24 7.59 -10.88 8.28
CA PHE A 24 6.35 -11.61 8.55
C PHE A 24 6.46 -12.99 7.89
N GLU A 25 5.56 -13.92 8.23
CA GLU A 25 5.50 -15.24 7.58
C GLU A 25 5.31 -15.13 6.06
N GLN A 26 4.56 -14.13 5.61
CA GLN A 26 4.38 -13.81 4.19
C GLN A 26 4.96 -12.43 3.90
N PRO A 27 6.22 -12.33 3.43
CA PRO A 27 6.79 -11.09 2.93
C PRO A 27 5.95 -10.55 1.76
N CYS A 28 5.86 -9.22 1.64
CA CYS A 28 5.08 -8.60 0.57
C CYS A 28 5.75 -7.34 0.03
N TYR A 29 5.33 -6.95 -1.17
CA TYR A 29 5.68 -5.67 -1.76
C TYR A 29 4.43 -4.99 -2.31
N GLY A 30 4.54 -3.70 -2.59
CA GLY A 30 3.37 -2.97 -3.04
C GLY A 30 3.65 -1.55 -3.46
N TYR A 31 2.55 -0.89 -3.84
CA TYR A 31 2.54 0.46 -4.36
C TYR A 31 1.46 1.26 -3.65
N LEU A 32 1.78 2.48 -3.22
CA LEU A 32 0.82 3.43 -2.68
C LEU A 32 0.90 4.72 -3.49
N LEU A 33 -0.26 5.22 -3.92
CA LEU A 33 -0.35 6.54 -4.52
C LEU A 33 -0.63 7.60 -3.43
N ALA A 34 0.41 8.37 -3.08
CA ALA A 34 0.37 9.43 -2.07
C ALA A 34 0.12 10.81 -2.71
N ASP A 35 -0.47 11.70 -1.93
CA ASP A 35 -0.63 13.11 -2.31
C ASP A 35 0.68 13.88 -2.02
N ALA A 36 0.88 15.03 -2.68
CA ALA A 36 2.02 15.89 -2.39
C ALA A 36 1.96 16.49 -0.97
N THR A 37 0.76 16.59 -0.40
CA THR A 37 0.52 17.05 0.98
C THR A 37 0.69 15.94 2.03
N SER A 38 0.83 14.68 1.61
CA SER A 38 0.97 13.55 2.55
C SER A 38 2.34 13.55 3.21
N THR A 39 2.38 13.45 4.55
CA THR A 39 3.65 13.30 5.25
C THR A 39 4.19 11.88 5.10
N VAL A 40 5.49 11.71 5.32
CA VAL A 40 6.10 10.37 5.38
C VAL A 40 5.46 9.52 6.48
N SER A 41 5.11 10.13 7.61
CA SER A 41 4.43 9.44 8.72
C SER A 41 3.06 8.89 8.30
N ASP A 42 2.28 9.67 7.55
CA ASP A 42 0.97 9.24 7.05
C ASP A 42 1.11 8.07 6.08
N VAL A 43 2.10 8.15 5.18
CA VAL A 43 2.44 7.10 4.22
C VAL A 43 2.81 5.81 4.95
N VAL A 44 3.73 5.89 5.92
CA VAL A 44 4.17 4.73 6.72
C VAL A 44 3.01 4.14 7.51
N SER A 45 2.21 4.98 8.18
CA SER A 45 1.06 4.55 8.98
C SER A 45 0.02 3.83 8.12
N LYS A 46 -0.26 4.38 6.93
CA LYS A 46 -1.19 3.77 5.97
C LYS A 46 -0.68 2.41 5.49
N ILE A 47 0.59 2.32 5.06
CA ILE A 47 1.18 1.05 4.61
C ILE A 47 1.13 0.02 5.74
N SER A 48 1.58 0.39 6.94
CA SER A 48 1.61 -0.49 8.11
C SER A 48 0.24 -1.07 8.45
N ARG A 49 -0.81 -0.22 8.46
CA ARG A 49 -2.19 -0.65 8.72
C ARG A 49 -2.67 -1.69 7.70
N HIS A 50 -2.37 -1.49 6.42
CA HIS A 50 -2.79 -2.41 5.36
C HIS A 50 -2.01 -3.71 5.37
N VAL A 51 -0.70 -3.67 5.64
CA VAL A 51 0.12 -4.88 5.77
C VAL A 51 -0.32 -5.71 6.97
N GLN A 52 -0.57 -5.10 8.14
CA GLN A 52 -1.06 -5.81 9.32
C GLN A 52 -2.45 -6.43 9.10
N ALA A 53 -3.35 -5.71 8.43
CA ALA A 53 -4.68 -6.23 8.09
C ALA A 53 -4.63 -7.42 7.11
N MET A 54 -3.61 -7.48 6.25
CA MET A 54 -3.35 -8.61 5.36
C MET A 54 -2.84 -9.83 6.12
N GLN A 55 -1.87 -9.64 7.02
CA GLN A 55 -1.28 -10.75 7.80
C GLN A 55 -2.31 -11.43 8.72
N THR A 56 -3.37 -10.74 9.11
CA THR A 56 -4.40 -11.26 10.01
C THR A 56 -5.58 -11.93 9.29
N ARG A 57 -5.63 -11.88 7.95
CA ARG A 57 -6.79 -12.38 7.18
C ARG A 57 -6.35 -13.10 5.91
N ASP A 58 -6.59 -14.41 5.85
CA ASP A 58 -6.36 -15.24 4.65
C ASP A 58 -7.10 -14.73 3.40
N THR A 59 -8.20 -14.00 3.56
CA THR A 59 -9.05 -13.52 2.45
C THR A 59 -8.76 -12.09 2.00
N TYR A 60 -7.72 -11.43 2.53
CA TYR A 60 -7.44 -10.02 2.23
C TYR A 60 -7.22 -9.77 0.73
N PHE A 61 -6.59 -10.69 0.01
CA PHE A 61 -6.33 -10.55 -1.43
C PHE A 61 -7.59 -10.63 -2.28
N GLN A 62 -8.55 -11.49 -1.93
CA GLN A 62 -9.79 -11.67 -2.67
C GLN A 62 -10.64 -10.37 -2.66
N ARG A 63 -10.79 -9.73 -1.49
CA ARG A 63 -11.65 -8.54 -1.37
C ARG A 63 -11.10 -7.30 -2.10
N ASN A 64 -9.78 -7.19 -2.22
CA ASN A 64 -9.14 -6.04 -2.85
C ASN A 64 -9.06 -6.13 -4.39
N LEU A 65 -9.10 -7.33 -4.97
CA LEU A 65 -9.14 -7.51 -6.43
C LEU A 65 -10.54 -7.29 -7.02
N TYR A 66 -11.58 -7.85 -6.38
CA TYR A 66 -12.98 -7.72 -6.86
C TYR A 66 -13.59 -6.33 -6.64
N SER A 67 -13.02 -5.49 -5.77
CA SER A 67 -13.53 -4.15 -5.48
C SER A 67 -12.89 -3.03 -6.31
N LEU A 68 -11.96 -3.36 -7.22
CA LEU A 68 -11.32 -2.38 -8.12
C LEU A 68 -12.34 -1.64 -9.00
N SER A 69 -13.42 -2.32 -9.39
CA SER A 69 -14.47 -1.74 -10.25
C SER A 69 -15.50 -0.89 -9.49
N ALA A 70 -15.61 -1.04 -8.16
CA ALA A 70 -16.73 -0.50 -7.37
C ALA A 70 -16.36 0.71 -6.49
N ARG A 71 -15.08 1.00 -6.24
CA ARG A 71 -14.68 2.17 -5.44
C ARG A 71 -14.38 3.39 -6.31
N ASN A 72 -15.39 4.22 -6.46
CA ASN A 72 -15.28 5.59 -6.95
C ASN A 72 -14.24 6.37 -6.10
N ILE A 73 -13.10 6.69 -6.73
CA ILE A 73 -12.30 7.92 -6.62
C ILE A 73 -12.27 8.54 -5.21
N HIS A 74 -11.44 8.06 -4.28
CA HIS A 74 -10.74 8.89 -3.24
C HIS A 74 -9.89 8.09 -2.23
N SER A 75 -9.89 6.75 -2.19
CA SER A 75 -9.32 6.02 -1.03
C SER A 75 -7.79 5.90 -0.95
N GLY A 76 -7.02 6.50 -1.87
CA GLY A 76 -5.57 6.32 -1.94
C GLY A 76 -5.18 4.85 -2.13
N ARG A 77 -5.20 4.45 -3.40
CA ARG A 77 -4.96 3.09 -3.91
C ARG A 77 -3.63 2.57 -3.35
N ILE A 78 -3.73 1.58 -2.46
CA ILE A 78 -2.61 0.74 -2.06
C ILE A 78 -2.81 -0.61 -2.72
N LEU A 79 -1.78 -1.07 -3.42
CA LEU A 79 -1.70 -2.39 -4.02
C LEU A 79 -0.66 -3.17 -3.23
N VAL A 80 -0.99 -4.41 -2.87
CA VAL A 80 -0.11 -5.29 -2.09
C VAL A 80 -0.07 -6.65 -2.77
N PHE A 81 1.13 -7.17 -2.95
CA PHE A 81 1.39 -8.44 -3.61
C PHE A 81 2.28 -9.30 -2.70
N PRO A 82 2.02 -10.62 -2.61
CA PRO A 82 2.96 -11.54 -1.98
C PRO A 82 4.28 -11.51 -2.76
N LYS A 83 5.40 -11.69 -2.04
CA LYS A 83 6.74 -11.73 -2.63
C LYS A 83 7.12 -13.14 -3.07
#